data_AF-A0A7S1SVD7-F1
#
_entry.id   AF-A0A7S1SVD7-F1
#
_cell.length_a   1.000
_cell.length_b   1.000
_cell.length_c   1.000
_cell.angle_alpha   90.00
_cell.angle_beta   90.00
_cell.angle_gamma   90.00
#
_symmetry.space_group_name_H-M   'P 1'
#
loop_
_entity.id
_entity.type
_entity.pdbx_description
1 polymer ?
#
loop_
_entity_poly.entity_id
_entity_poly.type
_entity_poly.pdbx_seq_one_letter_code
_entity_poly.pdbx_strand_id
1 'polypeptide(L)'
;TAVKRLLAHRLHPTDSAEAKREWTEIVEGEHALWDDVSQPYKHTIRAFLVHFHTQILSHATERFNFTNGSVGNFFFAGARIFFRSLEAAIFLFSRVARIPEGTLVLPVICTEERITLGAELEDGSVVRGQNEISHPSSSTSVDKSSAAKLPSRVKRIFYLSSDGDHQEHEVFPMANPQVVNEVTGAEVIIYGMGSLYTSICPTLILKGVGETIAASPAAKVLILNAFHDRETGGCESDPRSMSASDIVQAVCNALNRTYAHTARGARLSNPPSTYITALVVPRGSGLGAIAVDSAELREMGIRHVEEVATRVREDGRALYIPDALVDGIENIVLSHQEQRADS
;
A
#
# COMPACT_ATOMS: atom_id res chain seq x y z
N THR A 1 14.52 -11.32 -14.49
CA THR A 1 14.57 -11.18 -15.96
C THR A 1 15.19 -9.84 -16.32
N ALA A 2 15.74 -9.69 -17.53
CA ALA A 2 16.29 -8.41 -18.00
C ALA A 2 15.25 -7.28 -17.96
N VAL A 3 13.99 -7.59 -18.33
CA VAL A 3 12.86 -6.64 -18.22
C VAL A 3 12.60 -6.21 -16.77
N LYS A 4 12.61 -7.15 -15.81
CA LYS A 4 12.45 -6.80 -14.38
C LYS A 4 13.58 -5.88 -13.91
N ARG A 5 14.83 -6.13 -14.32
CA ARG A 5 15.98 -5.26 -14.01
C ARG A 5 15.77 -3.86 -14.56
N LEU A 6 15.38 -3.74 -15.83
CA LEU A 6 15.09 -2.46 -16.47
C LEU A 6 13.97 -1.69 -15.76
N LEU A 7 12.82 -2.32 -15.49
CA LEU A 7 11.67 -1.64 -14.88
C LEU A 7 11.86 -1.33 -13.39
N ALA A 8 12.66 -2.13 -12.67
CA ALA A 8 13.00 -1.87 -11.26
C ALA A 8 14.12 -0.83 -11.11
N HIS A 9 14.75 -0.42 -12.21
CA HIS A 9 15.86 0.50 -12.19
C HIS A 9 15.44 1.88 -11.70
N ARG A 10 16.23 2.45 -10.78
CA ARG A 10 16.13 3.83 -10.34
C ARG A 10 17.33 4.59 -10.89
N LEU A 11 17.04 5.73 -11.49
CA LEU A 11 18.06 6.64 -11.98
C LEU A 11 18.91 7.17 -10.82
N HIS A 12 20.05 7.76 -11.15
CA HIS A 12 20.99 8.29 -10.18
C HIS A 12 20.31 9.08 -9.03
N PRO A 13 20.60 8.75 -7.75
CA PRO A 13 19.75 9.14 -6.63
C PRO A 13 19.89 10.60 -6.17
N THR A 14 20.97 11.29 -6.54
CA THR A 14 21.27 12.66 -6.05
C THR A 14 21.76 13.62 -7.13
N ASP A 15 22.66 13.17 -8.02
CA ASP A 15 23.12 13.95 -9.16
C ASP A 15 22.07 14.00 -10.29
N SER A 16 21.46 15.18 -10.46
CA SER A 16 20.44 15.42 -11.48
C SER A 16 20.98 15.38 -12.92
N ALA A 17 22.25 15.76 -13.13
CA ALA A 17 22.85 15.74 -14.46
C ALA A 17 23.14 14.31 -14.91
N GLU A 18 23.65 13.47 -13.99
CA GLU A 18 23.83 12.03 -14.25
C GLU A 18 22.50 11.32 -14.47
N ALA A 19 21.50 11.56 -13.61
CA ALA A 19 20.16 10.98 -13.78
C ALA A 19 19.55 11.33 -15.14
N LYS A 20 19.77 12.56 -15.63
CA LYS A 20 19.30 12.99 -16.94
C LYS A 20 20.07 12.31 -18.08
N ARG A 21 21.40 12.18 -17.98
CA ARG A 21 22.23 11.46 -18.98
C ARG A 21 21.76 10.02 -19.11
N GLU A 22 21.66 9.33 -17.98
CA GLU A 22 21.20 7.96 -17.88
C GLU A 22 19.80 7.78 -18.49
N TRP A 23 18.86 8.68 -18.15
CA TRP A 23 17.53 8.69 -18.76
C TRP A 23 17.57 8.84 -20.28
N THR A 24 18.39 9.76 -20.80
CA THR A 24 18.53 9.97 -22.25
C THR A 24 19.04 8.72 -22.95
N GLU A 25 20.09 8.07 -22.45
CA GLU A 25 20.62 6.83 -23.02
C GLU A 25 19.58 5.69 -23.01
N ILE A 26 18.77 5.61 -21.94
CA ILE A 26 17.68 4.63 -21.85
C ILE A 26 16.62 4.89 -22.92
N VAL A 27 16.18 6.15 -23.08
CA VAL A 27 15.18 6.55 -24.09
C VAL A 27 15.71 6.37 -25.51
N GLU A 28 16.99 6.66 -25.76
CA GLU A 28 17.63 6.46 -27.06
C GLU A 28 17.80 4.97 -27.38
N GLY A 29 17.85 4.12 -26.35
CA GLY A 29 17.95 2.67 -26.50
C GLY A 29 19.39 2.16 -26.47
N GLU A 30 20.32 2.98 -26.01
CA GLU A 30 21.78 2.74 -26.02
C GLU A 30 22.30 2.28 -24.65
N HIS A 31 21.54 2.53 -23.58
CA HIS A 31 21.93 2.14 -22.23
C HIS A 31 22.01 0.61 -22.06
N ALA A 32 23.01 0.13 -21.31
CA ALA A 32 23.26 -1.29 -21.03
C ALA A 32 22.09 -2.02 -20.31
N LEU A 33 21.12 -1.29 -19.76
CA LEU A 33 19.91 -1.90 -19.20
C LEU A 33 19.08 -2.66 -20.24
N TRP A 34 19.22 -2.32 -21.52
CA TRP A 34 18.58 -3.02 -22.63
C TRP A 34 19.24 -4.36 -22.98
N ASP A 35 20.42 -4.65 -22.43
CA ASP A 35 21.09 -5.93 -22.63
C ASP A 35 20.18 -7.08 -22.18
N ASP A 36 20.14 -8.15 -22.98
CA ASP A 36 19.27 -9.32 -22.78
C ASP A 36 17.75 -9.06 -22.82
N VAL A 37 17.32 -7.83 -23.14
CA VAL A 37 15.91 -7.53 -23.44
C VAL A 37 15.66 -7.83 -24.92
N SER A 38 14.81 -8.81 -25.21
CA SER A 38 14.44 -9.16 -26.59
C SER A 38 13.84 -7.96 -27.35
N GLN A 39 14.06 -7.90 -28.66
CA GLN A 39 13.62 -6.78 -29.51
C GLN A 39 12.12 -6.43 -29.38
N PRO A 40 11.17 -7.38 -29.32
CA PRO A 40 9.76 -7.05 -29.13
C PRO A 40 9.51 -6.27 -27.83
N TYR A 41 10.09 -6.71 -26.72
CA TYR A 41 9.99 -6.01 -25.43
C TYR A 41 10.69 -4.65 -25.46
N LYS A 42 11.86 -4.55 -26.09
CA LYS A 42 12.58 -3.28 -26.25
C LYS A 42 11.73 -2.25 -26.98
N HIS A 43 11.16 -2.63 -28.13
CA HIS A 43 10.28 -1.75 -28.91
C HIS A 43 9.03 -1.33 -28.11
N THR A 44 8.36 -2.28 -27.46
CA THR A 44 7.15 -1.98 -26.68
C THR A 44 7.45 -1.04 -25.52
N ILE A 45 8.43 -1.35 -24.66
CA ILE A 45 8.72 -0.53 -23.47
C ILE A 45 9.20 0.87 -23.90
N ARG A 46 10.14 0.93 -24.84
CA ARG A 46 10.73 2.19 -25.28
C ARG A 46 9.71 3.12 -25.92
N ALA A 47 8.70 2.61 -26.65
CA ALA A 47 7.64 3.44 -27.21
C ALA A 47 6.92 4.29 -26.15
N PHE A 48 6.62 3.69 -24.99
CA PHE A 48 5.96 4.41 -23.89
C PHE A 48 6.92 5.30 -23.09
N LEU A 49 8.20 4.94 -22.97
CA LEU A 49 9.23 5.82 -22.39
C LEU A 49 9.44 7.08 -23.24
N VAL A 50 9.50 6.94 -24.57
CA VAL A 50 9.56 8.05 -25.53
C VAL A 50 8.29 8.89 -25.42
N HIS A 51 7.11 8.26 -25.35
CA HIS A 51 5.85 8.99 -25.17
C HIS A 51 5.85 9.83 -23.90
N PHE A 52 6.23 9.25 -22.76
CA PHE A 52 6.39 9.97 -21.49
C PHE A 52 7.37 11.16 -21.61
N HIS A 53 8.52 10.94 -22.24
CA HIS A 53 9.50 12.00 -22.47
C HIS A 53 8.93 13.17 -23.28
N THR A 54 8.21 12.87 -24.36
CA THR A 54 7.55 13.89 -25.19
C THR A 54 6.50 14.67 -24.39
N GLN A 55 5.76 14.00 -23.49
CA GLN A 55 4.78 14.68 -22.63
C GLN A 55 5.45 15.64 -21.64
N ILE A 56 6.58 15.25 -21.06
CA ILE A 56 7.39 16.16 -20.25
C ILE A 56 7.79 17.39 -21.08
N LEU A 57 8.38 17.21 -22.28
CA LEU A 57 8.87 18.32 -23.08
C LEU A 57 7.77 19.29 -23.54
N SER A 58 6.54 18.81 -23.71
CA SER A 58 5.40 19.59 -24.20
C SER A 58 4.64 20.36 -23.12
N HIS A 59 4.66 19.89 -21.87
CA HIS A 59 3.85 20.44 -20.79
C HIS A 59 4.66 20.99 -19.61
N ALA A 60 5.99 20.83 -19.62
CA ALA A 60 6.85 21.31 -18.55
C ALA A 60 7.04 22.83 -18.61
N THR A 61 6.39 23.55 -17.70
CA THR A 61 6.70 24.96 -17.40
C THR A 61 8.01 25.11 -16.61
N GLU A 62 8.42 24.04 -15.93
CA GLU A 62 9.67 23.94 -15.15
C GLU A 62 10.47 22.71 -15.58
N ARG A 63 11.78 22.72 -15.36
CA ARG A 63 12.64 21.57 -15.72
C ARG A 63 12.26 20.34 -14.88
N PHE A 64 11.82 19.28 -15.55
CA PHE A 64 11.56 17.99 -14.90
C PHE A 64 12.84 17.42 -14.27
N ASN A 65 12.76 16.99 -13.00
CA ASN A 65 13.87 16.39 -12.30
C ASN A 65 13.78 14.85 -12.34
N PHE A 66 14.77 14.22 -12.98
CA PHE A 66 14.86 12.76 -13.12
C PHE A 66 15.52 12.05 -11.92
N THR A 67 16.07 12.80 -10.97
CA THR A 67 16.81 12.26 -9.81
C THR A 67 15.99 11.19 -9.08
N ASN A 68 16.59 10.02 -8.83
CA ASN A 68 15.97 8.87 -8.16
C ASN A 68 14.67 8.34 -8.83
N GLY A 69 14.43 8.74 -10.09
CA GLY A 69 13.26 8.36 -10.86
C GLY A 69 13.24 6.87 -11.18
N SER A 70 12.07 6.23 -11.10
CA SER A 70 11.90 4.81 -11.45
C SER A 70 11.56 4.67 -12.94
N VAL A 71 12.36 3.89 -13.68
CA VAL A 71 12.11 3.59 -15.10
C VAL A 71 10.75 2.92 -15.29
N GLY A 72 10.39 2.00 -14.40
CA GLY A 72 9.07 1.37 -14.38
C GLY A 72 7.95 2.39 -14.18
N ASN A 73 8.12 3.38 -13.32
CA ASN A 73 7.12 4.42 -13.10
C ASN A 73 6.98 5.33 -14.34
N PHE A 74 8.08 5.65 -15.01
CA PHE A 74 8.04 6.43 -16.25
C PHE A 74 7.38 5.66 -17.39
N PHE A 75 7.68 4.37 -17.51
CA PHE A 75 6.98 3.48 -18.44
C PHE A 75 5.47 3.42 -18.15
N PHE A 76 5.10 3.23 -16.89
CA PHE A 76 3.71 3.17 -16.43
C PHE A 76 2.97 4.49 -16.67
N ALA A 77 3.60 5.62 -16.35
CA ALA A 77 3.05 6.95 -16.60
C ALA A 77 2.84 7.19 -18.11
N GLY A 78 3.84 6.84 -18.93
CA GLY A 78 3.74 6.91 -20.39
C GLY A 78 2.57 6.08 -20.94
N ALA A 79 2.41 4.85 -20.45
CA ALA A 79 1.28 3.98 -20.81
C ALA A 79 -0.06 4.57 -20.37
N ARG A 80 -0.17 5.08 -19.14
CA ARG A 80 -1.41 5.67 -18.62
C ARG A 80 -1.82 6.91 -19.41
N ILE A 81 -0.87 7.80 -19.72
CA ILE A 81 -1.16 9.00 -20.53
C ILE A 81 -1.62 8.62 -21.93
N PHE A 82 -0.95 7.64 -22.55
CA PHE A 82 -1.31 7.16 -23.88
C PHE A 82 -2.72 6.55 -23.93
N PHE A 83 -3.04 5.64 -23.00
CA PHE A 83 -4.35 4.99 -22.98
C PHE A 83 -5.46 5.85 -22.38
N ARG A 84 -5.11 6.89 -21.62
CA ARG A 84 -6.05 7.65 -20.76
C ARG A 84 -6.86 6.72 -19.86
N SER A 85 -6.21 5.66 -19.37
CA SER A 85 -6.83 4.63 -18.55
C SER A 85 -5.79 4.00 -17.63
N LEU A 86 -6.05 4.06 -16.33
CA LEU A 86 -5.23 3.39 -15.32
C LEU A 86 -5.21 1.87 -15.53
N GLU A 87 -6.37 1.26 -15.74
CA GLU A 87 -6.52 -0.20 -15.85
C GLU A 87 -5.79 -0.75 -17.09
N ALA A 88 -5.90 -0.07 -18.24
CA ALA A 88 -5.16 -0.46 -19.44
C ALA A 88 -3.63 -0.39 -19.23
N ALA A 89 -3.15 0.63 -18.52
CA ALA A 89 -1.74 0.77 -18.18
C ALA A 89 -1.27 -0.34 -17.22
N ILE A 90 -2.07 -0.69 -16.21
CA ILE A 90 -1.79 -1.81 -15.29
C ILE A 90 -1.75 -3.13 -16.05
N PHE A 91 -2.70 -3.37 -16.95
CA PHE A 91 -2.72 -4.58 -17.77
C PHE A 91 -1.47 -4.69 -18.64
N LEU A 92 -1.09 -3.63 -19.36
CA LEU A 92 0.13 -3.61 -20.15
C LEU A 92 1.37 -3.86 -19.28
N PHE A 93 1.47 -3.17 -18.15
CA PHE A 93 2.59 -3.34 -17.21
C PHE A 93 2.70 -4.79 -16.74
N SER A 94 1.57 -5.41 -16.40
CA SER A 94 1.51 -6.80 -15.95
C SER A 94 2.02 -7.78 -17.02
N ARG A 95 1.63 -7.57 -18.28
CA ARG A 95 2.10 -8.41 -19.41
C ARG A 95 3.58 -8.22 -19.71
N VAL A 96 4.06 -6.98 -19.66
CA VAL A 96 5.47 -6.67 -19.87
C VAL A 96 6.34 -7.20 -18.73
N ALA A 97 5.90 -7.03 -17.48
CA ALA A 97 6.61 -7.53 -16.29
C ALA A 97 6.54 -9.06 -16.16
N ARG A 98 5.74 -9.74 -17.00
CA ARG A 98 5.48 -11.18 -16.94
C ARG A 98 4.98 -11.62 -15.57
N ILE A 99 4.03 -10.85 -15.03
CA ILE A 99 3.30 -11.28 -13.84
C ILE A 99 2.63 -12.63 -14.16
N PRO A 100 2.68 -13.63 -13.25
CA PRO A 100 2.11 -14.95 -13.48
C PRO A 100 0.67 -14.90 -13.99
N GLU A 101 0.33 -15.86 -14.87
CA GLU A 101 -1.06 -16.04 -15.28
C GLU A 101 -1.94 -16.36 -14.07
N GLY A 102 -3.18 -15.86 -14.09
CA GLY A 102 -4.09 -15.93 -12.94
C GLY A 102 -3.88 -14.83 -11.89
N THR A 103 -2.82 -14.02 -11.97
CA THR A 103 -2.67 -12.84 -11.10
C THR A 103 -3.40 -11.63 -11.70
N LEU A 104 -4.21 -10.97 -10.88
CA LEU A 104 -4.92 -9.75 -11.23
C LEU A 104 -4.46 -8.59 -10.34
N VAL A 105 -4.11 -7.45 -10.95
CA VAL A 105 -3.72 -6.24 -10.24
C VAL A 105 -4.78 -5.18 -10.52
N LEU A 106 -5.46 -4.71 -9.47
CA LEU A 106 -6.54 -3.74 -9.59
C LEU A 106 -6.23 -2.47 -8.80
N PRO A 107 -6.52 -1.29 -9.36
CA PRO A 107 -6.53 -0.07 -8.58
C PRO A 107 -7.79 -0.06 -7.72
N VAL A 108 -7.63 0.20 -6.41
CA VAL A 108 -8.78 0.19 -5.48
C VAL A 108 -9.74 1.37 -5.71
N ILE A 109 -9.24 2.49 -6.24
CA ILE A 109 -10.04 3.63 -6.69
C ILE A 109 -9.82 3.81 -8.20
N CYS A 110 -10.92 3.90 -8.95
CA CYS A 110 -10.91 4.19 -10.39
C CYS A 110 -11.44 5.60 -10.63
N THR A 111 -10.58 6.59 -10.42
CA THR A 111 -10.85 7.97 -10.82
C THR A 111 -9.62 8.57 -11.50
N GLU A 112 -9.89 9.48 -12.43
CA GLU A 112 -8.86 10.32 -13.05
C GLU A 112 -8.68 11.65 -12.28
N GLU A 113 -9.56 11.93 -11.31
CA GLU A 113 -9.43 13.09 -10.43
C GLU A 113 -8.29 12.90 -9.41
N ARG A 114 -7.64 14.00 -9.07
CA ARG A 114 -6.62 13.98 -8.03
C ARG A 114 -7.28 13.88 -6.66
N ILE A 115 -7.01 12.78 -5.98
CA ILE A 115 -7.42 12.56 -4.59
C ILE A 115 -6.19 12.60 -3.68
N THR A 116 -6.30 13.30 -2.56
CA THR A 116 -5.28 13.39 -1.53
C THR A 116 -5.72 12.63 -0.27
N LEU A 117 -4.80 11.98 0.42
CA LEU A 117 -5.07 11.36 1.72
C LEU A 117 -4.88 12.39 2.86
N GLY A 118 -5.82 12.45 3.79
CA GLY A 118 -5.71 13.22 5.04
C GLY A 118 -5.84 12.32 6.27
N ALA A 119 -5.32 12.79 7.40
CA ALA A 119 -5.46 12.16 8.70
C ALA A 119 -5.96 13.17 9.74
N GLU A 120 -6.97 12.79 10.53
CA GLU A 120 -7.38 13.49 11.75
C GLU A 120 -6.69 12.79 12.93
N LEU A 121 -6.06 13.56 13.80
CA LEU A 121 -5.38 13.05 14.98
C LEU A 121 -6.30 13.11 16.22
N GLU A 122 -5.95 12.42 17.30
CA GLU A 122 -6.76 12.38 18.53
C GLU A 122 -6.91 13.75 19.22
N ASP A 123 -5.98 14.68 18.98
CA ASP A 123 -6.08 16.07 19.46
C ASP A 123 -6.97 16.97 18.59
N GLY A 124 -7.55 16.42 17.51
CA GLY A 124 -8.41 17.13 16.55
C GLY A 124 -7.65 17.86 15.45
N SER A 125 -6.31 17.87 15.47
CA SER A 125 -5.51 18.43 14.37
C SER A 125 -5.57 17.55 13.12
N VAL A 126 -5.28 18.14 11.96
CA VAL A 126 -5.36 17.47 10.65
C VAL A 126 -4.03 17.56 9.92
N VAL A 127 -3.55 16.42 9.44
CA VAL A 127 -2.37 16.29 8.56
C VAL A 127 -2.84 15.94 7.16
N ARG A 128 -2.43 16.73 6.16
CA ARG A 128 -2.85 16.56 4.76
C ARG A 128 -1.68 16.09 3.90
N GLY A 129 -1.92 15.06 3.09
CA GLY A 129 -0.94 14.43 2.22
C GLY A 129 -0.36 13.15 2.82
N GLN A 130 -0.34 12.09 2.01
CA GLN A 130 0.19 10.78 2.41
C GLN A 130 1.64 10.84 2.92
N ASN A 131 2.48 11.65 2.28
CA ASN A 131 3.88 11.82 2.68
C ASN A 131 3.97 12.57 4.01
N GLU A 132 3.18 13.61 4.22
CA GLU A 132 3.17 14.35 5.49
C GLU A 132 2.67 13.52 6.67
N ILE A 133 1.85 12.49 6.41
CA ILE A 133 1.43 11.51 7.44
C ILE A 133 2.56 10.52 7.74
N SER A 134 3.19 9.94 6.71
CA SER A 134 4.10 8.81 6.89
C SER A 134 5.58 9.17 7.02
N HIS A 135 6.06 10.14 6.23
CA HIS A 135 7.47 10.56 6.17
C HIS A 135 7.58 11.98 5.57
N PRO A 136 7.43 13.05 6.38
CA PRO A 136 7.45 14.42 5.91
C PRO A 136 8.86 14.77 5.42
N SER A 137 8.90 15.55 4.35
CA SER A 137 10.01 15.72 3.40
C SER A 137 11.23 16.47 3.96
N SER A 138 11.80 16.00 5.07
CA SER A 138 13.12 16.43 5.58
C SER A 138 14.26 15.51 5.11
N SER A 139 13.94 14.42 4.39
CA SER A 139 14.94 13.50 3.84
C SER A 139 14.60 13.09 2.41
N THR A 140 15.60 13.04 1.54
CA THR A 140 15.53 12.50 0.18
C THR A 140 15.38 10.96 0.17
N SER A 141 15.31 10.34 1.34
CA SER A 141 15.11 8.91 1.57
C SER A 141 13.65 8.61 1.91
N VAL A 142 13.07 7.56 1.31
CA VAL A 142 11.75 6.99 1.68
C VAL A 142 11.84 6.19 2.98
N ASP A 143 12.82 6.49 3.84
CA ASP A 143 13.00 5.81 5.11
C ASP A 143 12.03 6.41 6.14
N LYS A 144 10.96 5.66 6.41
CA LYS A 144 9.89 6.05 7.35
C LYS A 144 10.34 6.07 8.81
N SER A 145 11.59 5.69 9.10
CA SER A 145 12.07 5.52 10.47
C SER A 145 12.85 6.69 11.06
N SER A 146 13.23 7.69 10.25
CA SER A 146 13.88 8.91 10.70
C SER A 146 12.97 10.14 10.66
N ALA A 147 11.66 9.94 10.47
CA ALA A 147 10.68 11.02 10.44
C ALA A 147 10.42 11.56 11.85
N ALA A 148 10.27 12.89 11.97
CA ALA A 148 9.78 13.51 13.20
C ALA A 148 8.46 12.86 13.63
N LYS A 149 8.21 12.70 14.93
CA LYS A 149 6.98 12.06 15.42
C LYS A 149 5.74 12.84 14.98
N LEU A 150 4.57 12.18 15.01
CA LEU A 150 3.30 12.91 14.92
C LEU A 150 3.01 13.59 16.27
N PRO A 151 2.32 14.74 16.29
CA PRO A 151 1.99 15.42 17.54
C PRO A 151 1.00 14.61 18.39
N SER A 152 0.10 13.88 17.75
CA SER A 152 -0.88 12.99 18.37
C SER A 152 -1.13 11.74 17.51
N ARG A 153 -1.77 10.72 18.09
CA ARG A 153 -2.08 9.47 17.38
C ARG A 153 -3.05 9.75 16.24
N VAL A 154 -2.93 8.99 15.14
CA VAL A 154 -3.93 9.01 14.08
C VAL A 154 -5.22 8.40 14.61
N LYS A 155 -6.30 9.18 14.57
CA LYS A 155 -7.65 8.76 14.95
C LYS A 155 -8.37 8.13 13.75
N ARG A 156 -8.24 8.76 12.58
CA ARG A 156 -8.79 8.25 11.31
C ARG A 156 -8.06 8.85 10.12
N ILE A 157 -8.24 8.22 8.96
CA ILE A 157 -7.89 8.76 7.65
C ILE A 157 -9.14 9.03 6.81
N PHE A 158 -8.98 9.89 5.81
CA PHE A 158 -10.03 10.24 4.87
C PHE A 158 -9.44 10.73 3.55
N TYR A 159 -10.26 10.77 2.51
CA TYR A 159 -9.88 11.29 1.21
C TYR A 159 -10.32 12.74 1.06
N LEU A 160 -9.49 13.54 0.40
CA LEU A 160 -9.73 14.94 0.05
C LEU A 160 -9.73 15.09 -1.47
N SER A 161 -10.67 15.87 -2.00
CA SER A 161 -10.65 16.35 -3.38
C SER A 161 -10.78 17.87 -3.40
N SER A 162 -10.28 18.49 -4.45
CA SER A 162 -10.45 19.92 -4.71
C SER A 162 -11.50 20.12 -5.79
N ASP A 163 -12.62 20.76 -5.45
CA ASP A 163 -13.52 21.30 -6.46
C ASP A 163 -12.96 22.63 -6.98
N GLY A 164 -13.45 23.10 -8.14
CA GLY A 164 -12.91 24.21 -8.93
C GLY A 164 -12.59 25.53 -8.22
N ASP A 165 -12.97 25.70 -6.95
CA ASP A 165 -12.64 26.82 -6.07
C ASP A 165 -11.37 26.60 -5.20
N HIS A 166 -10.61 25.52 -5.44
CA HIS A 166 -9.37 25.16 -4.74
C HIS A 166 -9.51 24.88 -3.23
N GLN A 167 -10.74 24.74 -2.71
CA GLN A 167 -10.97 24.27 -1.36
C GLN A 167 -11.02 22.74 -1.34
N GLU A 168 -10.07 22.13 -0.64
CA GLU A 168 -10.09 20.69 -0.38
C GLU A 168 -11.18 20.36 0.64
N HIS A 169 -12.05 19.43 0.30
CA HIS A 169 -13.11 18.92 1.16
C HIS A 169 -13.07 17.39 1.21
N GLU A 170 -13.61 16.82 2.29
CA GLU A 170 -13.65 15.36 2.47
C GLU A 170 -14.58 14.71 1.43
N VAL A 171 -14.07 13.70 0.74
CA VAL A 171 -14.79 12.92 -0.26
C VAL A 171 -14.82 11.43 0.11
N PHE A 172 -15.81 10.72 -0.43
CA PHE A 172 -16.05 9.30 -0.15
C PHE A 172 -16.01 8.50 -1.45
N PRO A 173 -14.82 8.26 -2.03
CA PRO A 173 -14.70 7.51 -3.27
C PRO A 173 -15.27 6.09 -3.11
N MET A 174 -15.96 5.63 -4.14
CA MET A 174 -16.37 4.24 -4.26
C MET A 174 -15.16 3.38 -4.60
N ALA A 175 -15.09 2.18 -4.04
CA ALA A 175 -14.12 1.19 -4.48
C ALA A 175 -14.39 0.79 -5.94
N ASN A 176 -13.34 0.38 -6.66
CA ASN A 176 -13.46 -0.25 -7.96
C ASN A 176 -14.43 -1.45 -7.84
N PRO A 177 -15.54 -1.50 -8.60
CA PRO A 177 -16.49 -2.61 -8.56
C PRO A 177 -15.84 -3.97 -8.83
N GLN A 178 -14.79 -4.02 -9.65
CA GLN A 178 -14.05 -5.26 -9.90
C GLN A 178 -13.35 -5.74 -8.62
N VAL A 179 -12.76 -4.84 -7.82
CA VAL A 179 -12.17 -5.22 -6.52
C VAL A 179 -13.24 -5.80 -5.59
N VAL A 180 -14.41 -5.18 -5.53
CA VAL A 180 -15.54 -5.67 -4.72
C VAL A 180 -15.96 -7.09 -5.17
N ASN A 181 -16.04 -7.33 -6.48
CA ASN A 181 -16.40 -8.63 -7.03
C ASN A 181 -15.35 -9.70 -6.69
N GLU A 182 -14.06 -9.42 -6.86
CA GLU A 182 -12.99 -10.36 -6.54
C GLU A 182 -12.94 -10.68 -5.04
N VAL A 183 -13.15 -9.68 -4.17
CA VAL A 183 -13.21 -9.90 -2.70
C VAL A 183 -14.45 -10.72 -2.31
N THR A 184 -15.58 -10.57 -3.01
CA THR A 184 -16.79 -11.36 -2.77
C THR A 184 -16.55 -12.85 -3.03
N GLY A 185 -15.81 -13.18 -4.10
CA GLY A 185 -15.50 -14.55 -4.50
C GLY A 185 -14.25 -15.14 -3.85
N ALA A 186 -13.53 -14.37 -3.03
CA ALA A 186 -12.28 -14.81 -2.43
C ALA A 186 -12.49 -15.93 -1.40
N GLU A 187 -11.62 -16.92 -1.42
CA GLU A 187 -11.54 -17.96 -0.38
C GLU A 187 -10.76 -17.47 0.86
N VAL A 188 -9.82 -16.55 0.61
CA VAL A 188 -8.93 -15.96 1.61
C VAL A 188 -8.72 -14.49 1.28
N ILE A 189 -8.86 -13.63 2.28
CA ILE A 189 -8.60 -12.19 2.21
C ILE A 189 -7.37 -11.91 3.07
N ILE A 190 -6.31 -11.40 2.46
CA ILE A 190 -5.06 -11.09 3.16
C ILE A 190 -4.85 -9.58 3.20
N TYR A 191 -4.81 -9.01 4.40
CA TYR A 191 -4.33 -7.66 4.61
C TYR A 191 -2.81 -7.72 4.72
N GLY A 192 -2.13 -7.37 3.63
CA GLY A 192 -0.69 -7.42 3.53
C GLY A 192 0.02 -6.46 4.51
N MET A 193 1.33 -6.69 4.69
CA MET A 193 2.19 -5.78 5.44
C MET A 193 2.33 -4.42 4.74
N GLY A 194 2.46 -3.36 5.52
CA GLY A 194 2.54 -1.99 5.04
C GLY A 194 2.14 -0.99 6.11
N SER A 195 2.40 0.29 5.86
CA SER A 195 1.99 1.34 6.80
C SER A 195 0.48 1.31 7.02
N LEU A 196 0.07 1.33 8.28
CA LEU A 196 -1.31 1.07 8.66
C LEU A 196 -2.25 2.12 8.07
N TYR A 197 -1.98 3.39 8.30
CA TYR A 197 -2.86 4.49 7.90
C TYR A 197 -2.58 5.00 6.48
N THR A 198 -1.38 4.80 5.93
CA THR A 198 -1.04 5.28 4.58
C THR A 198 -0.95 4.21 3.50
N SER A 199 -1.15 2.92 3.82
CA SER A 199 -1.16 1.83 2.82
C SER A 199 -2.33 0.87 2.99
N ILE A 200 -2.59 0.40 4.21
CA ILE A 200 -3.65 -0.59 4.46
C ILE A 200 -5.01 0.13 4.54
N CYS A 201 -5.23 0.95 5.56
CA CYS A 201 -6.50 1.63 5.83
C CYS A 201 -7.07 2.42 4.63
N PRO A 202 -6.28 3.10 3.76
CA PRO A 202 -6.84 3.83 2.62
C PRO A 202 -7.67 2.93 1.71
N THR A 203 -7.26 1.67 1.53
CA THR A 203 -8.03 0.70 0.74
C THR A 203 -9.31 0.23 1.44
N LEU A 204 -9.36 0.32 2.77
CA LEU A 204 -10.42 -0.24 3.61
C LEU A 204 -11.53 0.76 3.95
N ILE A 205 -11.21 2.06 4.00
CA ILE A 205 -12.20 3.12 4.28
C ILE A 205 -13.17 3.37 3.11
N LEU A 206 -12.96 2.73 1.97
CA LEU A 206 -13.78 2.91 0.79
C LEU A 206 -15.17 2.28 0.96
N LYS A 207 -16.19 2.95 0.44
CA LYS A 207 -17.56 2.44 0.48
C LYS A 207 -17.68 1.15 -0.33
N GLY A 208 -18.31 0.13 0.28
CA GLY A 208 -18.46 -1.20 -0.30
C GLY A 208 -17.41 -2.21 0.19
N VAL A 209 -16.23 -1.77 0.65
CA VAL A 209 -15.17 -2.69 1.07
C VAL A 209 -15.51 -3.36 2.40
N GLY A 210 -15.79 -2.57 3.44
CA GLY A 210 -16.22 -3.09 4.75
C GLY A 210 -17.43 -4.02 4.65
N GLU A 211 -18.44 -3.62 3.88
CA GLU A 211 -19.64 -4.42 3.64
C GLU A 211 -19.31 -5.79 3.04
N THR A 212 -18.49 -5.80 1.99
CA THR A 212 -18.14 -7.03 1.25
C THR A 212 -17.31 -7.98 2.11
N ILE A 213 -16.32 -7.45 2.83
CA ILE A 213 -15.46 -8.24 3.71
C ILE A 213 -16.27 -8.81 4.89
N ALA A 214 -17.18 -8.01 5.47
CA ALA A 214 -18.02 -8.48 6.58
C ALA A 214 -18.93 -9.64 6.16
N ALA A 215 -19.53 -9.54 4.97
CA ALA A 215 -20.37 -10.60 4.41
C ALA A 215 -19.57 -11.82 3.94
N SER A 216 -18.26 -11.67 3.72
CA SER A 216 -17.43 -12.74 3.16
C SER A 216 -17.24 -13.88 4.16
N PRO A 217 -17.40 -15.14 3.72
CA PRO A 217 -17.08 -16.33 4.49
C PRO A 217 -15.56 -16.64 4.59
N ALA A 218 -14.74 -15.92 3.83
CA ALA A 218 -13.31 -16.18 3.69
C ALA A 218 -12.56 -16.14 5.01
N ALA A 219 -11.41 -16.83 5.05
CA ALA A 219 -10.40 -16.55 6.06
C ALA A 219 -9.89 -15.11 5.87
N LYS A 220 -9.83 -14.31 6.93
CA LYS A 220 -9.43 -12.90 6.86
C LYS A 220 -8.17 -12.69 7.69
N VAL A 221 -7.03 -12.65 7.01
CA VAL A 221 -5.70 -12.75 7.63
C VAL A 221 -5.02 -11.39 7.63
N LEU A 222 -4.74 -10.84 8.80
CA LEU A 222 -3.95 -9.61 8.94
C LEU A 222 -2.48 -9.97 9.20
N ILE A 223 -1.58 -9.54 8.31
CA ILE A 223 -0.14 -9.69 8.51
C ILE A 223 0.38 -8.43 9.19
N LEU A 224 0.84 -8.55 10.44
CA LEU A 224 1.43 -7.42 11.15
C LEU A 224 2.80 -7.06 10.57
N ASN A 225 3.10 -5.76 10.57
CA ASN A 225 4.46 -5.30 10.33
C ASN A 225 5.40 -5.87 11.40
N ALA A 226 6.66 -6.10 11.01
CA ALA A 226 7.65 -6.62 11.94
C ALA A 226 8.09 -5.60 13.01
N PHE A 227 7.84 -4.31 12.76
CA PHE A 227 8.20 -3.21 13.65
C PHE A 227 7.31 -1.98 13.42
N HIS A 228 7.30 -1.06 14.38
CA HIS A 228 6.59 0.21 14.30
C HIS A 228 7.24 1.20 13.33
N ASP A 229 6.40 1.88 12.56
CA ASP A 229 6.74 3.10 11.84
C ASP A 229 6.20 4.33 12.59
N ARG A 230 6.38 5.52 11.99
CA ARG A 230 5.88 6.79 12.54
C ARG A 230 4.39 6.75 12.91
N GLU A 231 3.59 6.01 12.14
CA GLU A 231 2.14 5.99 12.24
C GLU A 231 1.64 5.15 13.41
N THR A 232 2.41 4.14 13.80
CA THR A 232 2.04 3.13 14.82
C THR A 232 2.92 3.16 16.06
N GLY A 233 4.06 3.85 16.01
CA GLY A 233 4.91 4.12 17.17
C GLY A 233 4.34 5.17 18.13
N GLY A 234 5.12 5.52 19.15
CA GLY A 234 4.77 6.62 20.06
C GLY A 234 4.81 7.99 19.38
N CYS A 235 3.81 8.83 19.66
CA CYS A 235 3.72 10.22 19.22
C CYS A 235 4.38 11.17 20.24
N GLU A 236 4.31 12.49 20.01
CA GLU A 236 4.83 13.50 20.94
C GLU A 236 4.01 13.56 22.24
N SER A 237 2.69 13.45 22.13
CA SER A 237 1.77 13.50 23.29
C SER A 237 1.67 12.17 24.06
N ASP A 238 2.04 11.04 23.45
CA ASP A 238 1.99 9.72 24.09
C ASP A 238 3.12 8.80 23.56
N PRO A 239 4.10 8.42 24.41
CA PRO A 239 5.22 7.59 23.99
C PRO A 239 4.86 6.13 23.73
N ARG A 240 3.68 5.65 24.13
CA ARG A 240 3.27 4.25 23.94
C ARG A 240 3.15 3.94 22.44
N SER A 241 3.66 2.80 21.99
CA SER A 241 3.41 2.32 20.63
C SER A 241 2.16 1.43 20.60
N MET A 242 1.53 1.30 19.43
CA MET A 242 0.33 0.47 19.27
C MET A 242 0.65 -1.00 19.55
N SER A 243 -0.20 -1.71 20.29
CA SER A 243 -0.13 -3.18 20.35
C SER A 243 -0.81 -3.82 19.13
N ALA A 244 -0.73 -5.14 19.02
CA ALA A 244 -1.43 -5.89 17.99
C ALA A 244 -2.95 -5.64 18.03
N SER A 245 -3.55 -5.60 19.22
CA SER A 245 -4.97 -5.30 19.39
C SER A 245 -5.34 -3.87 18.95
N ASP A 246 -4.48 -2.87 19.22
CA ASP A 246 -4.68 -1.50 18.73
C ASP A 246 -4.72 -1.45 17.19
N ILE A 247 -3.84 -2.21 16.53
CA ILE A 247 -3.77 -2.29 15.06
C ILE A 247 -5.02 -2.98 14.49
N VAL A 248 -5.45 -4.08 15.10
CA VAL A 248 -6.71 -4.76 14.77
C VAL A 248 -7.89 -3.77 14.89
N GLN A 249 -7.94 -3.01 15.99
CA GLN A 249 -9.00 -2.04 16.23
C GLN A 249 -8.97 -0.91 15.20
N ALA A 250 -7.80 -0.43 14.79
CA ALA A 250 -7.67 0.57 13.74
C ALA A 250 -8.15 0.06 12.38
N VAL A 251 -7.82 -1.18 12.00
CA VAL A 251 -8.34 -1.83 10.78
C VAL A 251 -9.87 -1.97 10.84
N CYS A 252 -10.40 -2.45 11.98
CA CYS A 252 -11.84 -2.54 12.20
C CYS A 252 -12.52 -1.17 12.10
N ASN A 253 -11.92 -0.12 12.68
CA ASN A 253 -12.42 1.25 12.61
C ASN A 253 -12.42 1.80 11.18
N ALA A 254 -11.40 1.48 10.38
CA ALA A 254 -11.34 1.86 8.98
C ALA A 254 -12.48 1.21 8.18
N LEU A 255 -12.65 -0.12 8.31
CA LEU A 255 -13.71 -0.88 7.63
C LEU A 255 -15.11 -0.47 8.06
N ASN A 256 -15.31 -0.21 9.35
CA ASN A 256 -16.57 0.31 9.89
C ASN A 256 -16.81 1.79 9.56
N ARG A 257 -15.76 2.51 9.11
CA ARG A 257 -15.75 3.96 8.97
C ARG A 257 -16.22 4.64 10.27
N THR A 258 -15.71 4.15 11.41
CA THR A 258 -16.18 4.49 12.76
C THR A 258 -16.26 5.99 13.01
N TYR A 259 -15.36 6.78 12.45
CA TYR A 259 -15.25 8.22 12.72
C TYR A 259 -15.65 9.12 11.54
N ALA A 260 -16.37 8.62 10.53
CA ALA A 260 -16.81 9.43 9.39
C ALA A 260 -17.86 10.50 9.79
N HIS A 261 -17.72 11.71 9.24
CA HIS A 261 -18.51 12.89 9.63
C HIS A 261 -19.88 13.05 8.92
N THR A 262 -20.27 12.19 7.96
CA THR A 262 -21.50 12.36 7.16
C THR A 262 -22.56 11.27 7.35
N ALA A 263 -23.84 11.68 7.17
CA ALA A 263 -25.06 11.11 7.74
C ALA A 263 -25.64 9.87 7.04
N ARG A 264 -26.25 8.98 7.86
CA ARG A 264 -27.13 7.82 7.56
C ARG A 264 -26.63 6.82 6.49
N GLY A 265 -26.17 5.67 6.95
CA GLY A 265 -25.97 4.46 6.13
C GLY A 265 -24.55 4.19 5.64
N ALA A 266 -23.58 5.05 5.99
CA ALA A 266 -22.18 4.85 5.63
C ALA A 266 -21.35 4.13 6.73
N ARG A 267 -21.76 4.21 8.00
CA ARG A 267 -21.04 3.57 9.12
C ARG A 267 -21.54 2.15 9.32
N LEU A 268 -20.61 1.24 9.57
CA LEU A 268 -20.91 -0.12 10.03
C LEU A 268 -20.56 -0.22 11.52
N SER A 269 -20.97 -1.31 12.15
CA SER A 269 -20.75 -1.57 13.58
C SER A 269 -20.43 -3.04 13.83
N ASN A 270 -19.64 -3.65 12.94
CA ASN A 270 -19.24 -5.05 13.07
C ASN A 270 -18.08 -5.17 14.07
N PRO A 271 -18.01 -6.25 14.87
CA PRO A 271 -16.86 -6.50 15.75
C PRO A 271 -15.60 -6.83 14.95
N PRO A 272 -14.39 -6.70 15.54
CA PRO A 272 -13.13 -7.01 14.86
C PRO A 272 -13.07 -8.42 14.24
N SER A 273 -13.62 -9.43 14.93
CA SER A 273 -13.68 -10.82 14.46
C SER A 273 -14.48 -11.02 13.17
N THR A 274 -15.34 -10.07 12.79
CA THR A 274 -16.01 -10.08 11.48
C THR A 274 -15.04 -9.78 10.34
N TYR A 275 -14.02 -8.96 10.60
CA TYR A 275 -13.08 -8.50 9.58
C TYR A 275 -11.74 -9.21 9.60
N ILE A 276 -11.33 -9.76 10.75
CA ILE A 276 -10.05 -10.43 10.93
C ILE A 276 -10.31 -11.72 11.71
N THR A 277 -9.99 -12.86 11.12
CA THR A 277 -10.12 -14.18 11.75
C THR A 277 -8.78 -14.71 12.28
N ALA A 278 -7.67 -14.27 11.67
CA ALA A 278 -6.33 -14.68 12.06
C ALA A 278 -5.31 -13.54 11.91
N LEU A 279 -4.27 -13.59 12.74
CA LEU A 279 -3.09 -12.73 12.60
C LEU A 279 -1.87 -13.57 12.21
N VAL A 280 -1.02 -13.00 11.36
CA VAL A 280 0.36 -13.43 11.19
C VAL A 280 1.27 -12.42 11.86
N VAL A 281 2.14 -12.89 12.75
CA VAL A 281 3.05 -12.06 13.54
C VAL A 281 4.49 -12.53 13.39
N PRO A 282 5.49 -11.65 13.51
CA PRO A 282 6.89 -12.05 13.43
C PRO A 282 7.28 -12.88 14.65
N ARG A 283 7.94 -14.02 14.43
CA ARG A 283 8.56 -14.80 15.50
C ARG A 283 9.85 -14.10 15.93
N GLY A 284 9.96 -13.85 17.24
CA GLY A 284 11.11 -13.20 17.88
C GLY A 284 10.98 -11.69 18.02
N SER A 285 11.90 -11.08 18.79
CA SER A 285 11.88 -9.66 19.15
C SER A 285 12.96 -8.88 18.39
N GLY A 286 12.61 -8.32 17.23
CA GLY A 286 13.43 -7.31 16.55
C GLY A 286 13.31 -5.93 17.20
N LEU A 287 14.20 -5.00 16.85
CA LEU A 287 14.09 -3.62 17.30
C LEU A 287 12.77 -3.00 16.83
N GLY A 288 12.00 -2.43 17.78
CA GLY A 288 10.71 -1.81 17.50
C GLY A 288 9.57 -2.80 17.24
N ALA A 289 9.73 -4.07 17.64
CA ALA A 289 8.71 -5.10 17.47
C ALA A 289 7.36 -4.71 18.11
N ILE A 290 6.28 -5.13 17.44
CA ILE A 290 4.91 -4.88 17.86
C ILE A 290 4.55 -5.84 18.98
N ALA A 291 4.03 -5.32 20.09
CA ALA A 291 3.61 -6.15 21.22
C ALA A 291 2.36 -6.97 20.88
N VAL A 292 2.43 -8.30 21.03
CA VAL A 292 1.30 -9.21 20.79
C VAL A 292 0.57 -9.50 22.10
N ASP A 293 -0.46 -8.71 22.37
CA ASP A 293 -1.34 -8.79 23.53
C ASP A 293 -2.43 -9.86 23.36
N SER A 294 -2.03 -11.12 23.49
CA SER A 294 -2.87 -12.30 23.22
C SER A 294 -4.20 -12.34 24.00
N ALA A 295 -4.27 -11.75 25.19
CA ALA A 295 -5.52 -11.69 25.96
C ALA A 295 -6.56 -10.78 25.29
N GLU A 296 -6.16 -9.56 24.95
CA GLU A 296 -6.99 -8.57 24.24
C GLU A 296 -7.42 -9.08 22.86
N LEU A 297 -6.50 -9.71 22.11
CA LEU A 297 -6.82 -10.31 20.81
C LEU A 297 -7.92 -11.38 20.93
N ARG A 298 -7.88 -12.22 21.98
CA ARG A 298 -8.92 -13.24 22.23
C ARG A 298 -10.26 -12.60 22.59
N GLU A 299 -10.27 -11.50 23.35
CA GLU A 299 -11.48 -10.75 23.67
C GLU A 299 -12.10 -10.10 22.43
N MET A 300 -11.27 -9.65 21.48
CA MET A 300 -11.70 -9.20 20.14
C MET A 300 -12.22 -10.34 19.24
N GLY A 301 -12.14 -11.59 19.70
CA GLY A 301 -12.59 -12.78 18.99
C GLY A 301 -11.56 -13.36 18.03
N ILE A 302 -10.30 -12.92 18.09
CA ILE A 302 -9.23 -13.42 17.23
C ILE A 302 -8.45 -14.49 17.98
N ARG A 303 -8.60 -15.74 17.53
CA ARG A 303 -8.06 -16.91 18.23
C ARG A 303 -6.85 -17.54 17.55
N HIS A 304 -6.69 -17.33 16.24
CA HIS A 304 -5.54 -17.84 15.50
C HIS A 304 -4.49 -16.73 15.36
N VAL A 305 -3.36 -16.91 16.04
CA VAL A 305 -2.16 -16.06 15.87
C VAL A 305 -1.02 -16.96 15.43
N GLU A 306 -0.60 -16.81 14.17
CA GLU A 306 0.46 -17.59 13.55
C GLU A 306 1.79 -16.85 13.67
N GLU A 307 2.75 -17.42 14.40
CA GLU A 307 4.10 -16.86 14.49
C GLU A 307 4.97 -17.37 13.35
N VAL A 308 5.43 -16.46 12.50
CA VAL A 308 6.24 -16.78 11.31
C VAL A 308 7.71 -16.41 11.52
N ALA A 309 8.62 -17.28 11.09
CA ALA A 309 10.06 -17.05 11.21
C ALA A 309 10.51 -15.74 10.54
N THR A 310 11.40 -15.02 11.23
CA THR A 310 12.01 -13.79 10.72
C THR A 310 13.53 -13.89 10.74
N ARG A 311 14.18 -13.04 9.93
CA ARG A 311 15.62 -12.77 10.00
C ARG A 311 15.84 -11.33 10.44
N VAL A 312 16.86 -11.11 11.26
CA VAL A 312 17.24 -9.77 11.72
C VAL A 312 18.19 -9.14 10.70
N ARG A 313 17.91 -7.89 10.32
CA ARG A 313 18.77 -7.07 9.44
C ARG A 313 19.92 -6.46 10.25
N GLU A 314 20.89 -5.88 9.55
CA GLU A 314 22.01 -5.17 10.16
C GLU A 314 21.58 -4.00 11.06
N ASP A 315 20.43 -3.37 10.76
CA ASP A 315 19.81 -2.30 11.56
C ASP A 315 19.03 -2.81 12.80
N GLY A 316 19.07 -4.13 13.06
CA GLY A 316 18.38 -4.76 14.18
C GLY A 316 16.88 -5.02 13.97
N ARG A 317 16.31 -4.64 12.81
CA ARG A 317 14.89 -4.87 12.50
C ARG A 317 14.65 -6.25 11.93
N ALA A 318 13.51 -6.83 12.25
CA ALA A 318 13.09 -8.12 11.72
C ALA A 318 12.49 -7.99 10.31
N LEU A 319 12.71 -9.01 9.49
CA LEU A 319 12.07 -9.20 8.19
C LEU A 319 11.55 -10.64 8.10
N TYR A 320 10.30 -10.80 7.66
CA TYR A 320 9.74 -12.13 7.40
C TYR A 320 10.61 -12.91 6.40
N ILE A 321 10.79 -14.20 6.68
CA ILE A 321 11.36 -15.14 5.71
C ILE A 321 10.22 -15.49 4.73
N PRO A 322 10.36 -15.22 3.42
CA PRO A 322 9.26 -15.35 2.47
C PRO A 322 8.60 -16.74 2.46
N ASP A 323 9.40 -17.81 2.42
CA ASP A 323 8.85 -19.18 2.37
C ASP A 323 8.08 -19.50 3.66
N ALA A 324 8.64 -19.16 4.82
CA ALA A 324 7.96 -19.35 6.10
C ALA A 324 6.65 -18.54 6.22
N LEU A 325 6.59 -17.37 5.56
CA LEU A 325 5.37 -16.56 5.52
C LEU A 325 4.29 -17.22 4.67
N VAL A 326 4.66 -17.79 3.52
CA VAL A 326 3.73 -18.56 2.69
C VAL A 326 3.21 -19.77 3.47
N ASP A 327 4.11 -20.55 4.08
CA ASP A 327 3.74 -21.73 4.89
C ASP A 327 2.78 -21.35 6.05
N GLY A 328 3.07 -20.25 6.75
CA GLY A 328 2.21 -19.78 7.85
C GLY A 328 0.82 -19.37 7.38
N ILE A 329 0.71 -18.73 6.21
CA ILE A 329 -0.58 -18.38 5.61
C ILE A 329 -1.33 -19.66 5.20
N GLU A 330 -0.66 -20.62 4.57
CA GLU A 330 -1.27 -21.90 4.18
C GLU A 330 -1.84 -22.65 5.40
N ASN A 331 -1.12 -22.69 6.52
CA ASN A 331 -1.59 -23.30 7.77
C ASN A 331 -2.89 -22.67 8.28
N ILE A 332 -2.99 -21.34 8.24
CA ILE A 332 -4.21 -20.61 8.62
C ILE A 332 -5.37 -21.00 7.70
N VAL A 333 -5.12 -21.05 6.40
CA VAL A 333 -6.15 -21.37 5.40
C VAL A 333 -6.69 -22.78 5.59
N LEU A 334 -5.80 -23.77 5.79
CA LEU A 334 -6.19 -25.15 6.07
C LEU A 334 -7.01 -25.26 7.36
N SER A 335 -6.55 -24.61 8.43
CA SER A 335 -7.26 -24.59 9.73
C SER A 335 -8.66 -23.97 9.61
N HIS A 336 -8.82 -22.92 8.81
CA HIS A 336 -10.12 -22.29 8.56
C HIS A 336 -11.06 -23.19 7.75
N GLN A 337 -10.53 -23.93 6.78
CA GLN A 337 -11.32 -24.89 6.00
C GLN A 337 -11.81 -26.05 6.87
N GLU A 338 -10.98 -26.58 7.76
CA GLU A 338 -11.37 -27.64 8.70
C GLU A 338 -12.49 -27.18 9.63
N GLN A 339 -12.36 -25.99 10.24
CA GLN A 339 -13.39 -25.42 11.12
C GLN A 339 -14.74 -25.21 10.44
N ARG A 340 -14.74 -24.96 9.13
CA ARG A 340 -15.97 -24.81 8.33
C ARG A 340 -16.58 -26.13 7.90
N ALA A 341 -15.78 -27.18 7.71
CA ALA A 341 -16.29 -28.50 7.40
C ALA A 341 -17.06 -29.11 8.59
N ASP A 342 -16.69 -28.71 9.81
CA ASP A 342 -17.28 -29.20 11.07
C ASP A 342 -18.51 -28.40 11.55
N SER A 343 -18.87 -27.28 10.90
CA SER A 343 -19.93 -26.34 11.30
C SER A 343 -21.21 -26.45 10.47
#